data_AF-A0A380KMT5-F1
#
_entry.id   AF-A0A380KMT5-F1
#
_cell.length_a   1.000
_cell.length_b   1.000
_cell.length_c   1.000
_cell.angle_alpha   90.00
_cell.angle_beta   90.00
_cell.angle_gamma   90.00
#
_symmetry.space_group_name_H-M   'P 1'
#
loop_
_entity.id
_entity.type
_entity.pdbx_description
1 polymer ?
#
loop_
_entity_poly.entity_id
_entity_poly.type
_entity_poly.pdbx_seq_one_letter_code
_entity_poly.pdbx_strand_id
1 'polypeptide(L)'
;MKTVLVTGGTVFVSKYTAAYFAKKGYDVYVLNRNTKTQVEGVTVLQADRHDLGNRLKSLHFDIVLDVTAYNANDISCLVEAIGSFETYIMISSSSVYPDDGAQPFLENSQLGENKFWGQYGLDKIAAEKRLLELVPKQKRRHYGRLKEN
;
A
#
# COMPACT_ATOMS: atom_id res chain seq x y z
N MET A 1 -5.24 -10.29 19.32
CA MET A 1 -4.23 -10.46 18.25
C MET A 1 -4.58 -9.47 17.16
N LYS A 2 -3.61 -8.76 16.57
CA LYS A 2 -3.88 -7.80 15.48
C LYS A 2 -3.84 -8.51 14.14
N THR A 3 -4.74 -8.13 13.24
CA THR A 3 -4.85 -8.68 11.88
C THR A 3 -4.28 -7.70 10.86
N VAL A 4 -3.38 -8.17 10.01
CA VAL A 4 -2.72 -7.36 8.98
C VAL A 4 -2.92 -7.95 7.60
N LEU A 5 -3.34 -7.12 6.65
CA LEU A 5 -3.34 -7.43 5.23
C LEU A 5 -2.07 -6.89 4.58
N VAL A 6 -1.35 -7.75 3.85
CA VAL A 6 -0.19 -7.37 3.03
C VAL A 6 -0.50 -7.69 1.57
N THR A 7 -0.51 -6.69 0.69
CA THR A 7 -0.61 -6.96 -0.76
C THR A 7 0.70 -7.55 -1.29
N GLY A 8 0.60 -8.57 -2.15
CA GLY A 8 1.74 -9.41 -2.51
C GLY A 8 2.02 -10.46 -1.43
N GLY A 9 3.17 -10.39 -0.77
CA GLY A 9 3.56 -11.29 0.33
C GLY A 9 4.57 -12.38 -0.06
N THR A 10 4.96 -12.46 -1.33
CA THR A 10 5.82 -13.54 -1.85
C THR A 10 7.16 -13.06 -2.43
N VAL A 11 7.33 -11.75 -2.64
CA VAL A 11 8.55 -11.17 -3.23
C VAL A 11 9.03 -9.92 -2.49
N PHE A 12 10.35 -9.72 -2.51
CA PHE A 12 11.07 -8.52 -2.06
C PHE A 12 10.48 -7.93 -0.75
N VAL A 13 10.14 -6.64 -0.72
CA VAL A 13 9.59 -5.95 0.47
C VAL A 13 8.39 -6.72 1.05
N SER A 14 7.41 -7.08 0.23
CA SER A 14 6.18 -7.71 0.72
C SER A 14 6.40 -9.05 1.42
N LYS A 15 7.39 -9.85 0.97
CA LYS A 15 7.76 -11.13 1.61
C LYS A 15 8.30 -10.91 3.01
N TYR A 16 9.25 -9.99 3.16
CA TYR A 16 9.87 -9.70 4.46
C TYR A 16 8.88 -9.03 5.42
N THR A 17 7.98 -8.19 4.91
CA THR A 17 6.88 -7.61 5.69
C THR A 17 5.96 -8.70 6.25
N ALA A 18 5.48 -9.62 5.39
CA ALA A 18 4.61 -10.71 5.83
C ALA A 18 5.30 -11.61 6.87
N ALA A 19 6.55 -12.01 6.62
CA ALA A 19 7.34 -12.83 7.54
C ALA A 19 7.61 -12.15 8.88
N TYR A 20 7.87 -10.84 8.87
CA TYR A 20 8.07 -10.07 10.09
C TYR A 20 6.82 -10.07 10.98
N PHE A 21 5.64 -9.78 10.41
CA PHE A 21 4.40 -9.74 11.19
C PHE A 21 3.99 -11.14 11.68
N ALA A 22 4.17 -12.18 10.86
CA ALA A 22 3.89 -13.56 11.26
C ALA A 22 4.77 -13.97 12.46
N LYS A 23 6.07 -13.66 12.40
CA LYS A 23 7.01 -13.90 13.52
C LYS A 23 6.66 -13.11 14.79
N LYS A 24 5.97 -11.97 14.65
CA LYS A 24 5.48 -11.16 15.77
C LYS A 24 4.13 -11.63 16.32
N GLY A 25 3.57 -12.72 15.81
CA GLY A 25 2.30 -13.28 16.27
C GLY A 25 1.08 -12.48 15.83
N TYR A 26 1.18 -11.75 14.72
CA TYR A 26 0.01 -11.15 14.07
C TYR A 26 -0.72 -12.19 13.23
N ASP A 27 -2.01 -11.98 13.03
CA ASP A 27 -2.79 -12.74 12.05
C ASP A 27 -2.56 -12.12 10.66
N VAL A 28 -1.72 -12.76 9.85
CA VAL A 28 -1.23 -12.19 8.59
C VAL A 28 -2.02 -12.74 7.42
N TYR A 29 -2.67 -11.86 6.69
CA TYR A 29 -3.28 -12.15 5.40
C TYR A 29 -2.41 -11.60 4.27
N VAL A 30 -2.24 -12.39 3.21
CA VAL A 30 -1.54 -11.96 1.99
C VAL A 30 -2.48 -11.99 0.79
N LEU A 31 -2.53 -10.90 0.01
CA LEU A 31 -3.35 -10.81 -1.20
C LEU A 31 -2.46 -10.97 -2.44
N ASN A 32 -2.56 -12.11 -3.12
CA ASN A 32 -1.79 -12.37 -4.34
C ASN A 32 -2.43 -13.45 -5.22
N ARG A 33 -1.90 -13.65 -6.44
CA ARG A 33 -2.39 -14.66 -7.41
C ARG A 33 -1.94 -16.10 -7.13
N ASN A 34 -1.25 -16.33 -6.00
CA ASN A 34 -0.75 -17.62 -5.55
C ASN A 34 0.15 -18.36 -6.57
N THR A 35 0.99 -17.62 -7.29
CA THR A 35 1.91 -18.19 -8.30
C THR A 35 3.33 -18.45 -7.76
N LYS A 36 3.59 -18.16 -6.49
CA LYS A 36 4.90 -18.31 -5.82
C LYS A 36 4.72 -18.90 -4.43
N THR A 37 5.79 -19.49 -3.88
CA THR A 37 5.81 -20.03 -2.51
C THR A 37 5.46 -18.96 -1.49
N GLN A 38 4.54 -19.30 -0.60
CA GLN A 38 4.05 -18.41 0.45
C GLN A 38 4.97 -18.42 1.66
N VAL A 39 4.91 -17.35 2.44
CA VAL A 39 5.55 -17.29 3.76
C VAL A 39 4.79 -18.20 4.72
N GLU A 40 5.49 -18.92 5.60
CA GLU A 40 4.83 -19.75 6.60
C GLU A 40 4.01 -18.92 7.59
N GLY A 41 2.88 -19.47 8.05
CA GLY A 41 2.02 -18.82 9.05
C GLY A 41 1.18 -17.65 8.50
N VAL A 42 1.03 -17.52 7.18
CA VAL A 42 0.12 -16.54 6.57
C VAL A 42 -1.15 -17.21 6.03
N THR A 43 -2.25 -16.47 6.02
CA THR A 43 -3.49 -16.82 5.33
C THR A 43 -3.49 -16.21 3.93
N VAL A 44 -3.65 -17.03 2.90
CA VAL A 44 -3.62 -16.58 1.50
C VAL A 44 -5.02 -16.18 1.03
N LEU A 45 -5.17 -14.92 0.65
CA LEU A 45 -6.30 -14.41 -0.13
C LEU A 45 -5.92 -14.47 -1.61
N GLN A 46 -6.22 -15.59 -2.26
CA GLN A 46 -5.82 -15.80 -3.65
C GLN A 46 -6.69 -14.96 -4.59
N ALA A 47 -6.16 -13.88 -5.17
CA ALA A 47 -6.89 -12.98 -6.07
C ALA A 47 -5.98 -12.20 -7.02
N ASP A 48 -6.54 -11.69 -8.11
CA ASP A 48 -6.00 -10.52 -8.78
C ASP A 48 -6.52 -9.26 -8.08
N ARG A 49 -5.66 -8.25 -7.89
CA ARG A 49 -6.05 -7.00 -7.23
C ARG A 49 -7.07 -6.20 -8.05
N HIS A 50 -7.10 -6.41 -9.37
CA HIS A 50 -8.05 -5.78 -10.27
C HIS A 50 -9.34 -6.57 -10.45
N ASP A 51 -9.46 -7.73 -9.79
CA ASP A 51 -10.64 -8.61 -9.84
C ASP A 51 -10.97 -9.16 -8.43
N LEU A 52 -11.23 -8.23 -7.49
CA LEU A 52 -11.51 -8.57 -6.10
C LEU A 52 -13.00 -8.80 -5.79
N GLY A 53 -13.90 -8.14 -6.54
CA GLY A 53 -15.33 -8.12 -6.24
C GLY A 53 -15.61 -7.83 -4.76
N ASN A 54 -16.49 -8.63 -4.14
CA ASN A 54 -16.85 -8.50 -2.73
C ASN A 54 -16.08 -9.43 -1.78
N ARG A 55 -15.00 -10.07 -2.25
CA ARG A 55 -14.33 -11.17 -1.52
C ARG A 55 -13.74 -10.76 -0.18
N LEU A 56 -13.40 -9.48 -0.03
CA LEU A 56 -12.80 -8.93 1.20
C LEU A 56 -13.81 -8.14 2.05
N LYS A 57 -15.09 -8.07 1.64
CA LYS A 57 -16.09 -7.20 2.28
C LYS A 57 -16.50 -7.63 3.68
N SER A 58 -16.45 -8.92 3.97
CA SER A 58 -16.75 -9.46 5.30
C SER A 58 -15.55 -9.42 6.25
N LEU A 59 -14.36 -9.03 5.78
CA LEU A 59 -13.14 -9.05 6.57
C LEU A 59 -12.86 -7.69 7.21
N HIS A 60 -12.20 -7.75 8.37
CA HIS A 60 -11.67 -6.60 9.09
C HIS A 60 -10.15 -6.71 9.21
N PHE A 61 -9.44 -5.59 9.04
CA PHE A 61 -7.99 -5.51 9.22
C PHE A 61 -7.60 -4.33 10.11
N ASP A 62 -6.83 -4.58 11.18
CA ASP A 62 -6.23 -3.48 11.95
C ASP A 62 -5.29 -2.65 11.06
N ILE A 63 -4.57 -3.32 10.14
CA ILE A 63 -3.57 -2.70 9.28
C ILE A 63 -3.67 -3.24 7.86
N VAL A 64 -3.71 -2.36 6.87
CA VAL A 64 -3.53 -2.66 5.45
C VAL A 64 -2.19 -2.09 5.00
N LEU A 65 -1.29 -2.97 4.57
CA LEU A 65 0.00 -2.64 3.98
C LEU A 65 -0.08 -2.86 2.47
N ASP A 66 -0.40 -1.82 1.71
CA ASP A 66 -0.47 -1.89 0.25
C ASP A 66 0.91 -1.65 -0.37
N VAL A 67 1.68 -2.73 -0.47
CA VAL A 67 3.03 -2.74 -1.02
C VAL A 67 3.01 -2.73 -2.55
N THR A 68 1.96 -3.28 -3.17
CA THR A 68 1.88 -3.45 -4.62
C THR A 68 1.08 -2.36 -5.32
N ALA A 69 0.73 -1.25 -4.66
CA ALA A 69 0.04 -0.12 -5.31
C ALA A 69 1.01 0.73 -6.13
N TYR A 70 0.79 0.78 -7.44
CA TYR A 70 1.60 1.54 -8.39
C TYR A 70 0.89 2.79 -8.90
N ASN A 71 -0.45 2.77 -9.00
CA ASN A 71 -1.24 3.86 -9.57
C ASN A 71 -2.56 4.09 -8.80
N ALA A 72 -3.35 5.08 -9.23
CA ALA A 72 -4.64 5.40 -8.61
C ALA A 72 -5.67 4.25 -8.71
N ASN A 73 -5.65 3.47 -9.79
CA ASN A 73 -6.57 2.34 -9.95
C ASN A 73 -6.30 1.25 -8.91
N ASP A 74 -5.02 0.95 -8.65
CA ASP A 74 -4.61 0.00 -7.62
C ASP A 74 -5.20 0.33 -6.24
N ILE A 75 -5.12 1.60 -5.85
CA ILE A 75 -5.69 2.09 -4.58
C ILE A 75 -7.21 1.91 -4.57
N SER A 76 -7.87 2.31 -5.66
CA SER A 76 -9.32 2.24 -5.77
C SER A 76 -9.81 0.78 -5.65
N CYS A 77 -9.23 -0.14 -6.43
CA CYS A 77 -9.62 -1.54 -6.41
C CYS A 77 -9.51 -2.15 -5.00
N LEU A 78 -8.44 -1.86 -4.27
CA LEU A 78 -8.26 -2.43 -2.93
C LEU A 78 -9.19 -1.79 -1.90
N VAL A 79 -9.26 -0.46 -1.86
CA VAL A 79 -10.09 0.26 -0.88
C VAL A 79 -11.58 -0.05 -1.09
N GLU A 80 -12.01 -0.15 -2.34
CA GLU A 80 -13.39 -0.49 -2.69
C GLU A 80 -13.75 -1.95 -2.38
N ALA A 81 -12.78 -2.88 -2.40
CA ALA A 81 -13.03 -4.29 -2.12
C ALA A 81 -12.99 -4.64 -0.62
N ILE A 82 -12.15 -3.97 0.16
CA ILE A 82 -12.02 -4.24 1.61
C ILE A 82 -13.32 -3.87 2.34
N GLY A 83 -13.65 -4.67 3.36
CA GLY A 83 -14.74 -4.40 4.30
C GLY A 83 -14.40 -3.22 5.21
N SER A 84 -13.75 -3.49 6.34
CA SER A 84 -13.33 -2.46 7.30
C SER A 84 -11.85 -2.56 7.63
N PHE A 85 -11.23 -1.42 7.91
CA PHE A 85 -9.86 -1.36 8.39
C PHE A 85 -9.61 -0.13 9.27
N GLU A 86 -8.59 -0.19 10.12
CA GLU A 86 -8.23 0.91 11.02
C GLU A 86 -7.09 1.77 10.47
N THR A 87 -6.05 1.17 9.91
CA THR A 87 -4.89 1.90 9.34
C THR A 87 -4.56 1.40 7.94
N TYR A 88 -4.41 2.34 7.00
CA TYR A 88 -3.93 2.07 5.65
C TYR A 88 -2.56 2.73 5.43
N ILE A 89 -1.60 1.93 4.96
CA ILE A 89 -0.24 2.35 4.63
C ILE A 89 0.04 1.93 3.19
N MET A 90 0.21 2.92 2.31
CA MET A 90 0.70 2.72 0.94
C MET A 90 2.22 2.86 0.94
N ILE A 91 2.91 1.98 0.21
CA ILE A 91 4.34 2.13 -0.05
C ILE A 91 4.54 3.00 -1.30
N SER A 92 4.84 4.28 -1.08
CA SER A 92 5.24 5.19 -2.15
C SER A 92 6.72 5.03 -2.52
N SER A 93 7.30 6.02 -3.19
CA SER A 93 8.66 6.00 -3.71
C SER A 93 9.26 7.40 -3.68
N SER A 94 10.58 7.54 -3.56
CA SER A 94 11.27 8.83 -3.75
C SER A 94 11.19 9.35 -5.18
N SER A 95 10.77 8.52 -6.14
CA SER A 95 10.54 8.90 -7.54
C SER A 95 9.41 9.92 -7.74
N VAL A 96 8.66 10.25 -6.69
CA VAL A 96 7.62 11.30 -6.71
C VAL A 96 8.19 12.72 -6.63
N TYR A 97 9.47 12.85 -6.27
CA TYR A 97 10.18 14.13 -6.21
C TYR A 97 10.97 14.37 -7.51
N PRO A 98 10.89 15.57 -8.11
CA PRO A 98 11.72 15.95 -9.24
C PRO A 98 13.21 15.81 -8.94
N ASP A 99 14.01 15.42 -9.93
CA ASP A 99 15.45 15.20 -9.75
C ASP A 99 16.26 16.49 -9.56
N ASP A 100 15.70 17.63 -9.94
CA ASP A 100 16.25 18.97 -9.79
C ASP A 100 15.67 19.75 -8.59
N GLY A 101 14.84 19.10 -7.77
CA GLY A 101 14.28 19.70 -6.56
C GLY A 101 15.32 20.00 -5.47
N ALA A 102 14.98 20.87 -4.53
CA ALA A 102 15.84 21.21 -3.40
C ALA A 102 16.14 19.97 -2.53
N GLN A 103 17.42 19.74 -2.25
CA GLN A 103 17.89 18.58 -1.49
C GLN A 103 18.47 19.00 -0.12
N PRO A 104 18.29 18.18 0.94
CA PRO A 104 17.59 16.89 0.94
C PRO A 104 16.07 17.05 0.74
N PHE A 105 15.44 16.07 0.09
CA PHE A 105 13.99 16.07 -0.08
C PHE A 105 13.30 15.94 1.29
N LEU A 106 12.30 16.77 1.50
CA LEU A 106 11.41 16.74 2.65
C LEU A 106 10.07 16.13 2.23
N GLU A 107 9.28 15.64 3.17
CA GLU A 107 7.98 15.04 2.86
C GLU A 107 6.92 16.05 2.38
N ASN A 108 7.20 17.35 2.57
CA ASN A 108 6.46 18.47 2.02
C ASN A 108 7.13 19.11 0.79
N SER A 109 8.23 18.53 0.27
CA SER A 109 8.81 18.97 -1.00
C SER A 109 7.79 18.83 -2.12
N GLN A 110 7.92 19.71 -3.12
CA GLN A 110 7.04 19.69 -4.28
C GLN A 110 7.14 18.36 -5.02
N LEU A 111 5.98 17.78 -5.32
CA LEU A 111 5.87 16.60 -6.17
C LEU A 111 5.90 16.99 -7.63
N GLY A 112 6.44 16.11 -8.47
CA GLY A 112 6.48 16.32 -9.90
C GLY A 112 7.14 15.18 -10.64
N GLU A 113 7.24 15.33 -11.96
CA GLU A 113 7.92 14.36 -12.79
C GLU A 113 9.40 14.29 -12.42
N ASN A 114 9.90 13.08 -12.22
CA ASN A 114 11.32 12.80 -12.10
C ASN A 114 11.80 12.22 -13.42
N LYS A 115 12.80 12.85 -14.06
CA LYS A 115 13.21 12.47 -15.42
C LYS A 115 13.74 11.04 -15.56
N PHE A 116 14.21 10.44 -14.45
CA PHE A 116 14.73 9.07 -14.44
C PHE A 116 13.65 8.01 -14.25
N TRP A 117 12.47 8.39 -13.73
CA TRP A 117 11.39 7.47 -13.39
C TRP A 117 10.12 7.70 -14.22
N GLY A 118 9.97 8.87 -14.84
CA GLY A 118 8.87 9.22 -15.75
C GLY A 118 7.50 8.83 -15.20
N GLN A 119 6.76 8.05 -15.99
CA GLN A 119 5.39 7.62 -15.67
C GLN A 119 5.28 6.88 -14.34
N TYR A 120 6.29 6.10 -13.93
CA TYR A 120 6.24 5.40 -12.64
C TYR A 120 6.13 6.38 -11.46
N GLY A 121 6.87 7.50 -11.52
CA GLY A 121 6.79 8.55 -10.50
C GLY A 121 5.43 9.23 -10.50
N LEU A 122 4.92 9.57 -11.69
CA LEU A 122 3.60 10.19 -11.87
C LEU A 122 2.46 9.28 -11.37
N ASP A 123 2.53 7.99 -11.65
CA ASP A 123 1.55 7.00 -11.19
C ASP A 123 1.55 6.88 -9.66
N LYS A 124 2.73 6.91 -9.03
CA LYS A 124 2.86 6.94 -7.57
C LYS A 124 2.25 8.21 -6.97
N ILE A 125 2.46 9.38 -7.60
CA ILE A 125 1.80 10.63 -7.18
C ILE A 125 0.28 10.49 -7.28
N ALA A 126 -0.23 9.92 -8.38
CA ALA A 126 -1.67 9.70 -8.58
C ALA A 126 -2.23 8.72 -7.53
N ALA A 127 -1.49 7.66 -7.20
CA ALA A 127 -1.84 6.72 -6.14
C ALA A 127 -1.91 7.40 -4.76
N GLU A 128 -0.92 8.23 -4.40
CA GLU A 128 -0.95 9.00 -3.17
C GLU A 128 -2.18 9.91 -3.09
N LYS A 129 -2.45 10.67 -4.16
CA LYS A 129 -3.63 11.53 -4.24
C LYS A 129 -4.92 10.73 -4.07
N ARG A 130 -5.05 9.60 -4.77
CA ARG A 130 -6.24 8.76 -4.69
C ARG A 130 -6.46 8.18 -3.30
N LEU A 131 -5.38 7.79 -2.61
CA LEU A 131 -5.47 7.37 -1.21
C LEU A 131 -5.98 8.51 -0.32
N LEU A 132 -5.50 9.73 -0.58
CA LEU A 132 -5.94 10.94 0.12
C LEU A 132 -7.38 11.37 -0.20
N GLU A 133 -8.00 10.83 -1.24
CA GLU A 133 -9.42 11.05 -1.54
C GLU A 133 -10.31 10.01 -0.83
N LEU A 134 -9.89 8.74 -0.85
CA LEU A 134 -10.78 7.63 -0.48
C LEU A 134 -10.77 7.24 1.01
N VAL A 135 -9.62 7.29 1.67
CA VAL A 135 -9.48 6.76 3.04
C VAL A 135 -9.56 7.91 4.03
N PRO A 136 -10.33 7.99 5.12
CA PRO A 136 -10.32 9.19 5.99
C PRO A 136 -8.98 9.49 6.65
N LYS A 137 -8.66 10.78 6.95
CA LYS A 137 -7.37 11.22 7.55
C LYS A 137 -6.99 10.42 8.81
N GLN A 138 -7.95 10.06 9.65
CA GLN A 138 -7.74 9.29 10.89
C GLN A 138 -7.23 7.87 10.64
N LYS A 139 -7.52 7.31 9.47
CA LYS A 139 -7.14 5.96 9.06
C LYS A 139 -5.88 5.91 8.21
N ARG A 140 -5.31 7.06 7.85
CA ARG A 140 -4.06 7.14 7.09
C ARG A 140 -2.91 7.30 8.06
N ARG A 141 -1.85 6.50 7.92
CA ARG A 141 -0.54 6.84 8.50
C ARG A 141 0.40 7.25 7.38
N HIS A 142 0.46 8.56 7.18
CA HIS A 142 1.42 9.20 6.30
C HIS A 142 2.50 9.83 7.19
N TYR A 143 3.69 9.24 7.21
CA TYR A 143 4.84 9.89 7.85
C TYR A 143 5.23 11.08 6.95
N GLY A 144 4.99 12.32 7.42
CA GLY A 144 5.66 13.52 6.93
C GLY A 144 4.85 14.57 6.17
N ARG A 145 3.74 14.25 5.49
CA ARG A 145 2.95 15.28 4.75
C ARG A 145 1.81 15.85 5.60
N LEU A 146 2.17 16.67 6.59
CA LEU A 146 1.25 17.62 7.24
C LEU A 146 1.65 19.03 6.84
N LYS A 147 0.88 19.65 5.94
CA LYS A 147 0.27 20.97 6.20
C LYS A 147 -1.05 21.05 5.44
N GLU A 148 -2.13 21.09 6.21
CA GLU A 148 -3.37 21.75 5.80
C GLU A 148 -3.04 23.23 5.63
N ASN A 149 -3.43 23.80 4.48
CA ASN A 149 -3.81 25.20 4.41
C ASN A 149 -5.34 25.23 4.49
#